data_AF-A0A150QRE0-F1
#
_entry.id   AF-A0A150QRE0-F1
#
_cell.length_a   1.000
_cell.length_b   1.000
_cell.length_c   1.000
_cell.angle_alpha   90.00
_cell.angle_beta   90.00
_cell.angle_gamma   90.00
#
_symmetry.space_group_name_H-M   'P 1'
#
loop_
_entity.id
_entity.type
_entity.pdbx_description
1 polymer ?
#
loop_
_entity_poly.entity_id
_entity_poly.type
_entity_poly.pdbx_seq_one_letter_code
_entity_poly.pdbx_strand_id
1 'polypeptide(L)'
;MFALSTPPASSAPPAPSSSPLSAPQAKAPAAPPEDTADVGVERYATIAAQLSERRASRADVLGAHGLSEARFAEVERRWTAAMDDEDRRGGHALRDAYDAAYVKEWESHRRPFELADYARLTVAAERGHLAAALDSLGIRRTLWVRLKRVWARRLAENRSLASGLQRELARQRELRSTDAHREAPNRMRAPGS
;
A
#
# COMPACT_ATOMS: atom_id res chain seq x y z
N MET A 1 -54.48 -49.33 -22.38
CA MET A 1 -55.28 -48.20 -22.91
C MET A 1 -54.31 -47.05 -23.12
N PHE A 2 -53.73 -46.91 -24.33
CA PHE A 2 -54.23 -46.09 -25.47
C PHE A 2 -54.30 -44.59 -25.09
N ALA A 3 -53.70 -43.62 -25.79
CA ALA A 3 -53.07 -43.63 -27.11
C ALA A 3 -52.08 -42.45 -27.27
N LEU A 4 -51.09 -42.69 -28.14
CA LEU A 4 -50.28 -41.71 -28.85
C LEU A 4 -51.17 -40.78 -29.70
N SER A 5 -50.76 -39.52 -29.88
CA SER A 5 -51.21 -38.72 -31.03
C SER A 5 -50.02 -38.09 -31.73
N THR A 6 -49.90 -38.45 -33.00
CA THR A 6 -48.83 -38.22 -33.97
C THR A 6 -49.12 -36.93 -34.81
N PRO A 7 -48.37 -36.57 -35.87
CA PRO A 7 -48.05 -35.18 -36.25
C PRO A 7 -48.89 -34.70 -37.47
N PRO A 8 -48.46 -33.65 -38.18
CA PRO A 8 -48.12 -33.93 -39.57
C PRO A 8 -46.76 -33.36 -40.00
N ALA A 9 -46.09 -34.16 -40.82
CA ALA A 9 -44.98 -33.76 -41.66
C ALA A 9 -45.48 -32.93 -42.86
N SER A 10 -44.67 -31.99 -43.34
CA SER A 10 -44.71 -31.57 -44.73
C SER A 10 -43.27 -31.43 -45.26
N SER A 11 -43.01 -32.26 -46.27
CA SER A 11 -42.00 -32.24 -47.35
C SER A 11 -41.45 -30.86 -47.76
N ALA A 12 -40.33 -30.67 -48.46
CA ALA A 12 -39.14 -31.42 -48.90
C ALA A 12 -38.28 -30.38 -49.75
N PRO A 13 -37.33 -30.74 -50.65
CA PRO A 13 -35.91 -30.29 -50.69
C PRO A 13 -35.56 -29.43 -51.96
N PRO A 14 -34.36 -29.47 -52.61
CA PRO A 14 -32.95 -29.29 -52.22
C PRO A 14 -32.28 -28.05 -52.92
N ALA A 15 -31.02 -27.71 -52.60
CA ALA A 15 -29.91 -27.34 -53.52
C ALA A 15 -28.82 -26.48 -52.85
N PRO A 16 -27.56 -26.51 -53.35
CA PRO A 16 -26.36 -26.21 -52.60
C PRO A 16 -25.84 -24.78 -52.81
N SER A 17 -25.04 -24.29 -51.87
CA SER A 17 -24.09 -23.21 -52.14
C SER A 17 -22.83 -23.41 -51.32
N SER A 18 -21.92 -24.21 -51.88
CA SER A 18 -20.49 -24.10 -51.62
C SER A 18 -19.96 -22.89 -52.36
N SER A 19 -19.34 -21.95 -51.66
CA SER A 19 -18.23 -21.09 -52.14
C SER A 19 -17.81 -20.12 -51.03
N PRO A 20 -16.54 -19.67 -50.99
CA PRO A 20 -15.32 -20.45 -51.13
C PRO A 20 -14.31 -20.13 -50.00
N LEU A 21 -13.23 -20.91 -49.93
CA LEU A 21 -12.01 -20.55 -49.21
C LEU A 21 -11.62 -19.08 -49.48
N SER A 22 -11.44 -18.30 -48.43
CA SER A 22 -10.62 -17.08 -48.45
C SER A 22 -9.80 -17.00 -47.18
N ALA A 23 -8.53 -17.40 -47.38
CA ALA A 23 -7.32 -17.05 -46.67
C ALA A 23 -7.17 -17.39 -45.17
N PRO A 24 -6.01 -17.96 -44.77
CA PRO A 24 -5.58 -17.96 -43.39
C PRO A 24 -5.38 -16.51 -42.96
N GLN A 25 -6.18 -16.02 -42.00
CA GLN A 25 -5.76 -14.84 -41.25
C GLN A 25 -4.54 -15.22 -40.44
N ALA A 26 -3.41 -14.99 -41.10
CA ALA A 26 -2.16 -14.52 -40.55
C ALA A 26 -2.30 -14.21 -39.06
N LYS A 27 -1.56 -14.99 -38.26
CA LYS A 27 -0.85 -14.53 -37.06
C LYS A 27 -1.06 -13.04 -36.87
N ALA A 28 -2.08 -12.67 -36.08
CA ALA A 28 -1.96 -11.45 -35.32
C ALA A 28 -0.65 -11.62 -34.55
N PRO A 29 0.36 -10.76 -34.78
CA PRO A 29 1.56 -10.80 -33.98
C PRO A 29 1.07 -10.80 -32.54
N ALA A 30 1.50 -11.80 -31.76
CA ALA A 30 1.57 -11.64 -30.33
C ALA A 30 2.09 -10.22 -30.13
N ALA A 31 1.29 -9.37 -29.49
CA ALA A 31 1.79 -8.09 -29.03
C ALA A 31 3.18 -8.39 -28.47
N PRO A 32 4.22 -7.65 -28.89
CA PRO A 32 5.55 -7.89 -28.36
C PRO A 32 5.39 -8.00 -26.83
N PRO A 33 6.06 -8.93 -26.14
CA PRO A 33 6.10 -8.89 -24.70
C PRO A 33 6.71 -7.54 -24.34
N GLU A 34 5.86 -6.53 -24.15
CA GLU A 34 6.30 -5.17 -23.88
C GLU A 34 6.95 -5.21 -22.51
N ASP A 35 8.27 -5.08 -22.60
CA ASP A 35 9.24 -4.72 -21.61
C ASP A 35 9.28 -5.58 -20.35
N THR A 36 10.19 -6.55 -20.45
CA THR A 36 10.97 -7.20 -19.40
C THR A 36 11.77 -6.22 -18.53
N ALA A 37 11.25 -5.03 -18.23
CA ALA A 37 11.75 -4.23 -17.14
C ALA A 37 11.35 -4.96 -15.84
N ASP A 38 12.25 -5.77 -15.29
CA ASP A 38 12.08 -6.35 -13.96
C ASP A 38 11.80 -5.19 -13.00
N VAL A 39 10.57 -5.10 -12.51
CA VAL A 39 10.15 -4.01 -11.64
C VAL A 39 10.90 -4.18 -10.33
N GLY A 40 11.93 -3.36 -10.09
CA GLY A 40 12.69 -3.37 -8.84
C GLY A 40 11.82 -3.15 -7.61
N VAL A 41 12.29 -3.58 -6.43
CA VAL A 41 11.55 -3.51 -5.17
C VAL A 41 11.18 -2.07 -4.80
N GLU A 42 12.03 -1.10 -5.12
CA GLU A 42 11.79 0.33 -4.90
C GLU A 42 10.67 0.87 -5.78
N ARG A 43 10.66 0.49 -7.07
CA ARG A 43 9.59 0.90 -7.99
C ARG A 43 8.25 0.28 -7.60
N TYR A 44 8.26 -1.00 -7.21
CA TYR A 44 7.10 -1.66 -6.65
C TYR A 44 6.58 -0.91 -5.39
N ALA A 45 7.47 -0.51 -4.48
CA ALA A 45 7.11 0.25 -3.28
C ALA A 45 6.49 1.62 -3.60
N THR A 46 7.03 2.36 -4.58
CA THR A 46 6.47 3.63 -5.06
C THR A 46 5.05 3.43 -5.59
N ILE A 47 4.83 2.44 -6.45
CA ILE A 47 3.50 2.14 -7.01
C ILE A 47 2.53 1.75 -5.88
N ALA A 48 2.97 0.90 -4.95
CA ALA A 48 2.16 0.49 -3.80
C ALA A 48 1.77 1.69 -2.91
N ALA A 49 2.67 2.65 -2.71
CA ALA A 49 2.39 3.88 -1.96
C ALA A 49 1.35 4.76 -2.68
N GLN A 50 1.50 4.98 -3.99
CA GLN A 50 0.56 5.76 -4.81
C GLN A 50 -0.85 5.15 -4.79
N LEU A 51 -0.95 3.84 -4.99
CA LEU A 51 -2.21 3.09 -4.92
C LEU A 51 -2.87 3.22 -3.55
N SER A 52 -2.06 3.24 -2.51
CA SER A 52 -2.52 3.28 -1.13
C SER A 52 -3.02 4.68 -0.72
N GLU A 53 -2.51 5.78 -1.28
CA GLU A 53 -2.96 7.14 -0.99
C GLU A 53 -4.26 7.54 -1.74
N ARG A 54 -4.81 6.65 -2.58
CA ARG A 54 -6.12 6.78 -3.28
C ARG A 54 -6.35 8.11 -4.01
N ARG A 55 -5.30 8.71 -4.59
CA ARG A 55 -5.41 9.98 -5.35
C ARG A 55 -5.89 9.80 -6.80
N ALA A 56 -5.70 8.62 -7.37
CA ALA A 56 -6.13 8.28 -8.73
C ALA A 56 -6.73 6.87 -8.75
N SER A 57 -7.40 6.51 -9.85
CA SER A 57 -7.88 5.14 -10.01
C SER A 57 -6.68 4.18 -10.08
N ARG A 58 -6.88 2.95 -9.62
CA ARG A 58 -5.83 1.92 -9.69
C ARG A 58 -5.32 1.73 -11.13
N ALA A 59 -6.24 1.76 -12.10
CA ALA A 59 -5.92 1.64 -13.51
C ALA A 59 -5.03 2.80 -14.01
N ASP A 60 -5.31 4.04 -13.60
CA ASP A 60 -4.51 5.21 -14.01
C ASP A 60 -3.09 5.14 -13.44
N VAL A 61 -2.96 4.78 -12.16
CA VAL A 61 -1.64 4.63 -11.53
C VAL A 61 -0.86 3.54 -12.24
N LEU A 62 -1.43 2.34 -12.42
CA LEU A 62 -0.73 1.25 -13.08
C LEU A 62 -0.38 1.58 -14.55
N GLY A 63 -1.31 2.21 -15.28
CA GLY A 63 -1.09 2.68 -16.65
C GLY A 63 0.04 3.70 -16.76
N ALA A 64 0.14 4.66 -15.83
CA ALA A 64 1.25 5.62 -15.76
C ALA A 64 2.62 4.94 -15.58
N HIS A 65 2.64 3.73 -15.01
CA HIS A 65 3.84 2.91 -14.86
C HIS A 65 4.00 1.85 -15.96
N GLY A 66 3.13 1.82 -16.97
CA GLY A 66 3.16 0.82 -18.05
C GLY A 66 2.80 -0.59 -17.57
N LEU A 67 2.03 -0.71 -16.49
CA LEU A 67 1.66 -2.00 -15.90
C LEU A 67 0.17 -2.27 -16.08
N SER A 68 -0.15 -3.53 -16.39
CA SER A 68 -1.51 -4.06 -16.25
C SER A 68 -1.77 -4.52 -14.81
N GLU A 69 -3.03 -4.69 -14.44
CA GLU A 69 -3.39 -5.25 -13.14
C GLU A 69 -2.81 -6.65 -12.92
N ALA A 70 -2.90 -7.51 -13.94
CA ALA A 70 -2.35 -8.87 -13.89
C ALA A 70 -0.84 -8.85 -13.66
N ARG A 71 -0.12 -7.96 -14.35
CA ARG A 71 1.33 -7.82 -14.20
C ARG A 71 1.70 -7.27 -12.83
N PHE A 72 0.97 -6.28 -12.32
CA PHE A 72 1.20 -5.77 -10.98
C PHE A 72 0.99 -6.85 -9.90
N ALA A 73 -0.04 -7.69 -10.05
CA ALA A 73 -0.28 -8.80 -9.13
C ALA A 73 0.86 -9.85 -9.15
N GLU A 74 1.47 -10.11 -10.31
CA GLU A 74 2.67 -10.96 -10.40
C GLU A 74 3.87 -10.35 -9.68
N VAL A 75 4.11 -9.05 -9.88
CA VAL A 75 5.18 -8.29 -9.22
C VAL A 75 4.98 -8.28 -7.70
N GLU A 76 3.74 -8.04 -7.24
CA GLU A 76 3.37 -8.06 -5.82
C GLU A 76 3.63 -9.43 -5.19
N ARG A 77 3.23 -10.52 -5.85
CA ARG A 77 3.51 -11.89 -5.38
C ARG A 77 5.01 -12.18 -5.32
N ARG A 78 5.76 -11.82 -6.37
CA ARG A 78 7.21 -12.03 -6.46
C ARG A 78 7.94 -11.33 -5.31
N TRP A 79 7.68 -10.04 -5.09
CA TRP A 79 8.38 -9.28 -4.06
C TRP A 79 7.94 -9.64 -2.64
N THR A 80 6.66 -9.98 -2.43
CA THR A 80 6.20 -10.49 -1.14
C THR A 80 6.94 -11.79 -0.80
N ALA A 81 6.98 -12.74 -1.73
CA ALA A 81 7.72 -13.99 -1.55
C ALA A 81 9.22 -13.77 -1.32
N ALA A 82 9.84 -12.86 -2.06
CA ALA A 82 11.27 -12.55 -1.91
C ALA A 82 11.60 -11.91 -0.54
N MET A 83 10.79 -10.97 -0.07
CA MET A 83 10.96 -10.38 1.27
C MET A 83 10.75 -11.41 2.38
N ASP A 84 9.74 -12.28 2.25
CA ASP A 84 9.49 -13.32 3.27
C ASP A 84 10.59 -14.40 3.26
N ASP A 85 11.20 -14.67 2.11
CA ASP A 85 12.35 -15.55 1.97
C ASP A 85 13.64 -14.96 2.54
N GLU A 86 13.86 -13.66 2.35
CA GLU A 86 14.96 -12.93 2.99
C GLU A 86 14.82 -12.93 4.52
N ASP A 87 13.62 -12.60 5.02
CA ASP A 87 13.33 -12.61 6.46
C ASP A 87 13.55 -14.00 7.09
N ARG A 88 13.16 -15.08 6.38
CA ARG A 88 13.44 -16.46 6.83
C ARG A 88 14.93 -16.78 6.92
N ARG A 89 15.77 -16.10 6.13
CA ARG A 89 17.24 -16.20 6.20
C ARG A 89 17.85 -15.21 7.20
N GLY A 90 17.05 -14.41 7.89
CA GLY A 90 17.50 -13.38 8.83
C GLY A 90 18.03 -12.10 8.17
N GLY A 91 17.81 -11.93 6.87
CA GLY A 91 18.10 -10.67 6.17
C GLY A 91 16.87 -9.76 6.13
N HIS A 92 17.09 -8.46 5.96
CA HIS A 92 16.01 -7.47 5.88
C HIS A 92 16.23 -6.40 4.81
N ALA A 93 17.24 -6.55 3.94
CA ALA A 93 17.64 -5.50 3.01
C ALA A 93 16.55 -5.18 1.97
N LEU A 94 15.83 -6.17 1.47
CA LEU A 94 14.70 -5.97 0.55
C LEU A 94 13.54 -5.26 1.24
N ARG A 95 13.20 -5.68 2.46
CA ARG A 95 12.13 -5.06 3.25
C ARG A 95 12.46 -3.62 3.62
N ASP A 96 13.71 -3.37 3.93
CA ASP A 96 14.25 -2.05 4.24
C ASP A 96 14.27 -1.12 3.01
N ALA A 97 14.65 -1.63 1.84
CA ALA A 97 14.57 -0.89 0.57
C ALA A 97 13.11 -0.57 0.21
N TYR A 98 12.22 -1.55 0.34
CA TYR A 98 10.78 -1.39 0.14
C TYR A 98 10.20 -0.31 1.06
N ASP A 99 10.40 -0.42 2.38
CA ASP A 99 9.82 0.50 3.35
C ASP A 99 10.38 1.93 3.17
N ALA A 100 11.66 2.07 2.81
CA ALA A 100 12.28 3.37 2.54
C ALA A 100 11.71 4.05 1.29
N ALA A 101 11.58 3.32 0.18
CA ALA A 101 10.99 3.84 -1.05
C ALA A 101 9.51 4.17 -0.87
N TYR A 102 8.76 3.33 -0.14
CA TYR A 102 7.37 3.59 0.21
C TYR A 102 7.21 4.88 1.02
N VAL A 103 8.00 5.04 2.10
CA VAL A 103 7.94 6.23 2.95
C VAL A 103 8.33 7.49 2.18
N LYS A 104 9.35 7.42 1.32
CA LYS A 104 9.77 8.54 0.48
C LYS A 104 8.64 9.00 -0.46
N GLU A 105 7.94 8.06 -1.11
CA GLU A 105 6.81 8.40 -1.97
C GLU A 105 5.63 8.95 -1.16
N TRP A 106 5.37 8.39 0.02
CA TRP A 106 4.34 8.92 0.91
C TRP A 106 4.66 10.35 1.39
N GLU A 107 5.93 10.62 1.73
CA GLU A 107 6.43 11.95 2.11
C GLU A 107 6.35 12.95 0.93
N SER A 108 6.52 12.51 -0.33
CA SER A 108 6.44 13.40 -1.51
C SER A 108 5.04 13.97 -1.73
N HIS A 109 4.01 13.22 -1.34
CA HIS A 109 2.61 13.64 -1.45
C HIS A 109 2.13 14.49 -0.27
N ARG A 110 2.91 14.57 0.79
CA ARG A 110 2.57 15.25 2.05
C ARG A 110 3.71 16.18 2.47
N ARG A 111 3.59 16.73 3.68
CA ARG A 111 4.72 17.34 4.36
C ARG A 111 5.72 16.24 4.74
N PRO A 112 7.04 16.51 4.72
CA PRO A 112 8.04 15.63 5.31
C PRO A 112 7.68 15.22 6.74
N PHE A 113 7.85 13.94 7.05
CA PHE A 113 7.62 13.44 8.41
C PHE A 113 8.84 13.71 9.27
N GLU A 114 8.67 14.55 10.29
CA GLU A 114 9.79 15.08 11.07
C GLU A 114 10.06 14.26 12.33
N LEU A 115 11.22 14.52 12.94
CA LEU A 115 11.64 13.93 14.20
C LEU A 115 10.62 14.18 15.33
N ALA A 116 10.02 15.38 15.36
CA ALA A 116 8.99 15.73 16.32
C ALA A 116 7.71 14.89 16.17
N ASP A 117 7.32 14.58 14.93
CA ASP A 117 6.16 13.71 14.65
C ASP A 117 6.44 12.28 15.11
N TYR A 118 7.64 11.76 14.82
CA TYR A 118 8.07 10.44 15.28
C TYR A 118 8.06 10.33 16.82
N ALA A 119 8.60 11.33 17.51
CA ALA A 119 8.64 11.36 18.97
C ALA A 119 7.24 11.47 19.58
N ARG A 120 6.37 12.32 19.02
CA ARG A 120 4.97 12.46 19.43
C ARG A 120 4.23 11.11 19.32
N LEU A 121 4.39 10.41 18.21
CA LEU A 121 3.78 9.08 18.01
C LEU A 121 4.38 8.02 18.95
N THR A 122 5.68 8.10 19.23
CA THR A 122 6.36 7.17 20.14
C THR A 122 5.82 7.33 21.57
N VAL A 123 5.75 8.55 22.09
CA VAL A 123 5.17 8.81 23.43
C VAL A 123 3.67 8.42 23.48
N ALA A 124 2.93 8.67 22.40
CA ALA A 124 1.53 8.24 22.32
C ALA A 124 1.40 6.71 22.35
N ALA A 125 2.32 5.98 21.71
CA ALA A 125 2.36 4.51 21.75
C ALA A 125 2.67 3.97 23.15
N GLU A 126 3.66 4.56 23.84
CA GLU A 126 4.02 4.18 25.22
C GLU A 126 2.82 4.27 26.19
N ARG A 127 1.90 5.20 25.93
CA ARG A 127 0.75 5.49 26.80
C ARG A 127 -0.59 4.94 26.28
N GLY A 128 -0.59 4.12 25.22
CA GLY A 128 -1.81 3.51 24.67
C GLY A 128 -2.70 4.46 23.85
N HIS A 129 -2.24 5.66 23.49
CA HIS A 129 -2.98 6.67 22.71
C HIS A 129 -2.56 6.74 21.24
N LEU A 130 -1.83 5.74 20.74
CA LEU A 130 -1.30 5.71 19.38
C LEU A 130 -2.40 5.91 18.31
N ALA A 131 -3.58 5.32 18.51
CA ALA A 131 -4.69 5.43 17.58
C ALA A 131 -5.09 6.89 17.31
N ALA A 132 -5.40 7.62 18.38
CA ALA A 132 -5.80 9.02 18.30
C ALA A 132 -4.66 9.91 17.77
N ALA A 133 -3.41 9.61 18.12
CA ALA A 133 -2.27 10.36 17.63
C ALA A 133 -2.04 10.15 16.11
N LEU A 134 -2.17 8.91 15.62
CA LEU A 134 -2.13 8.59 14.20
C LEU A 134 -3.25 9.28 13.43
N ASP A 135 -4.48 9.25 13.95
CA ASP A 135 -5.64 9.92 13.33
C ASP A 135 -5.42 11.44 13.26
N SER A 136 -4.87 12.05 14.31
CA SER A 136 -4.56 13.49 14.33
C SER A 136 -3.49 13.92 13.30
N LEU A 137 -2.66 12.98 12.86
CA LEU A 137 -1.67 13.21 11.79
C LEU A 137 -2.14 12.67 10.43
N GLY A 138 -3.35 12.09 10.37
CA GLY A 138 -3.89 11.43 9.19
C GLY A 138 -3.04 10.23 8.73
N ILE A 139 -2.32 9.57 9.63
CA ILE A 139 -1.41 8.46 9.33
C ILE A 139 -2.14 7.14 9.52
N ARG A 140 -2.10 6.27 8.52
CA ARG A 140 -2.68 4.92 8.61
C ARG A 140 -1.83 4.02 9.51
N ARG A 141 -2.48 3.14 10.28
CA ARG A 141 -1.79 2.16 11.14
C ARG A 141 -0.81 1.27 10.38
N THR A 142 -1.16 0.86 9.16
CA THR A 142 -0.29 0.04 8.31
C THR A 142 0.99 0.78 7.90
N LEU A 143 0.94 2.10 7.76
CA LEU A 143 2.10 2.94 7.50
C LEU A 143 2.97 3.13 8.74
N TRP A 144 2.36 3.22 9.93
CA TRP A 144 3.11 3.38 11.18
C TRP A 144 4.16 2.29 11.40
N VAL A 145 3.84 1.02 11.10
CA VAL A 145 4.79 -0.09 11.25
C VAL A 145 6.01 0.11 10.35
N ARG A 146 5.82 0.59 9.12
CA ARG A 146 6.89 0.87 8.15
C ARG A 146 7.72 2.07 8.60
N LEU A 147 7.07 3.14 9.05
CA LEU A 147 7.73 4.32 9.63
C LEU A 147 8.63 3.91 10.79
N LYS A 148 8.17 3.08 11.73
CA LYS A 148 9.01 2.58 12.82
C LYS A 148 10.28 1.88 12.34
N ARG A 149 10.18 1.02 11.32
CA ARG A 149 11.35 0.30 10.79
C ARG A 149 12.35 1.25 10.13
N VAL A 150 11.86 2.13 9.25
CA VAL A 150 12.70 3.14 8.58
C VAL A 150 13.39 4.04 9.61
N TRP A 151 12.66 4.52 10.61
CA TRP A 151 13.22 5.36 11.65
C TRP A 151 14.18 4.61 12.58
N ALA A 152 13.88 3.37 12.97
CA ALA A 152 14.81 2.54 13.75
C ALA A 152 16.15 2.39 13.04
N ARG A 153 16.15 2.12 11.73
CA ARG A 153 17.36 2.04 10.92
C ARG A 153 18.10 3.38 10.86
N ARG A 154 17.39 4.49 10.53
CA ARG A 154 17.99 5.84 10.51
C ARG A 154 18.64 6.21 11.84
N LEU A 155 18.04 5.81 12.96
CA LEU A 155 18.56 6.07 14.31
C LEU A 155 19.78 5.19 14.64
N ALA A 156 19.80 3.94 14.17
CA ALA A 156 20.95 3.05 14.32
C ALA A 156 22.17 3.55 13.54
N GLU A 157 21.96 4.11 12.35
CA GLU A 157 23.01 4.64 11.48
C GLU A 157 23.49 6.05 11.90
N ASN A 158 22.65 6.85 12.56
CA ASN A 158 22.93 8.24 12.88
C ASN A 158 22.78 8.55 14.38
N ARG A 159 23.91 8.58 15.09
CA ARG A 159 23.93 8.91 16.53
C ARG A 159 23.42 10.32 16.86
N SER A 160 23.62 11.29 15.97
CA SER A 160 23.14 12.66 16.17
C SER A 160 21.62 12.73 16.08
N LEU A 161 21.02 11.98 15.15
CA LEU A 161 19.58 11.81 15.05
C LEU A 161 19.02 11.11 16.30
N ALA A 162 19.69 10.05 16.78
CA ALA A 162 19.30 9.36 18.01
C ALA A 162 19.34 10.28 19.24
N SER A 163 20.38 11.10 19.36
CA SER A 163 20.49 12.08 20.44
C SER A 163 19.43 13.18 20.33
N GLY A 164 19.10 13.61 19.11
CA GLY A 164 17.98 14.51 18.84
C GLY A 164 16.65 13.92 19.28
N LEU A 165 16.39 12.64 18.98
CA LEU A 165 15.18 11.94 19.38
C LEU A 165 15.03 11.91 20.90
N GLN A 166 16.11 11.63 21.65
CA GLN A 166 16.04 11.60 23.12
C GLN A 166 15.63 12.96 23.70
N ARG A 167 16.18 14.07 23.17
CA ARG A 167 15.77 15.43 23.58
C ARG A 167 14.31 15.72 23.25
N GLU A 168 13.88 15.30 22.07
CA GLU A 168 12.51 15.48 21.62
C GLU A 168 11.52 14.69 22.48
N LEU A 169 11.83 13.43 22.81
CA LEU A 169 11.01 12.60 23.70
C LEU A 169 10.90 13.22 25.10
N ALA A 170 11.99 13.76 25.65
CA ALA A 170 11.96 14.48 26.92
C ALA A 170 11.01 15.68 26.86
N ARG A 171 11.14 16.52 25.82
CA ARG A 171 10.25 17.67 25.63
C ARG A 171 8.77 17.27 25.48
N GLN A 172 8.46 16.22 24.73
CA GLN A 172 7.08 15.76 24.55
C GLN A 172 6.46 15.27 25.87
N ARG A 173 7.26 14.64 26.73
CA ARG A 173 6.85 14.20 28.07
C ARG A 173 6.58 15.41 28.99
N GLU A 174 7.41 16.45 28.91
CA GLU A 174 7.24 17.68 29.67
C GLU A 174 5.99 18.48 29.24
N LEU A 175 5.80 18.74 27.95
CA LEU A 175 4.66 19.49 27.41
C LEU A 175 3.30 18.88 27.83
N ARG A 176 3.19 17.56 27.75
CA ARG A 176 1.98 16.85 28.19
C ARG A 176 1.81 16.81 29.70
N SER A 177 2.91 16.90 30.47
CA SER A 177 2.84 17.03 31.92
C SER A 177 2.31 18.41 32.31
N THR A 178 2.72 19.47 31.60
CA THR A 178 2.18 20.81 31.79
C THR A 178 0.72 20.93 31.36
N ASP A 179 0.29 20.27 30.28
CA ASP A 179 -1.13 20.21 29.89
C ASP A 179 -1.99 19.49 30.95
N ALA A 180 -1.53 18.34 31.47
CA ALA A 180 -2.21 17.63 32.55
C ALA A 180 -2.31 18.46 33.83
N HIS A 181 -1.25 19.21 34.18
CA HIS A 181 -1.24 20.13 35.32
C HIS A 181 -2.13 21.37 35.09
N ARG A 182 -2.42 21.74 33.84
CA ARG A 182 -3.33 22.84 33.49
C ARG A 182 -4.81 22.41 33.46
N GLU A 183 -5.09 21.16 33.09
CA GLU A 183 -6.45 20.60 33.13
C GLU A 183 -6.92 20.29 34.57
N ALA A 184 -5.99 19.90 35.46
CA ALA A 184 -6.29 19.60 36.88
C ALA A 184 -6.90 20.76 37.71
N PRO A 185 -6.41 22.02 37.66
CA PRO A 185 -6.93 23.10 38.49
C PRO A 185 -8.36 23.52 38.12
N ASN A 186 -8.87 23.18 36.93
CA ASN A 186 -10.21 23.56 36.50
C ASN A 186 -11.33 22.61 37.01
N ARG A 187 -10.97 21.45 37.61
CA ARG A 187 -11.97 20.51 38.18
C ARG A 187 -12.31 20.76 39.66
N MET A 188 -11.60 21.63 40.36
CA MET A 188 -11.84 21.92 41.79
C MET A 188 -12.72 23.16 42.05
N ARG A 189 -13.36 23.73 41.02
CA ARG A 189 -14.25 24.88 41.15
C ARG A 189 -15.66 24.60 40.61
N ALA A 190 -16.30 23.55 41.13
CA ALA A 190 -17.75 23.45 41.13
C ALA A 190 -18.24 23.82 42.55
N PRO A 191 -18.85 25.00 42.76
CA PRO A 191 -19.42 25.35 44.05
C PRO A 191 -20.72 24.57 44.28
N GLY A 192 -20.94 24.16 45.53
CA GLY A 192 -22.19 23.56 45.98
C GLY A 192 -23.38 24.43 45.59
N SER A 193 -24.42 23.76 45.08
CA SER A 193 -25.80 24.26 45.05
C SER A 193 -26.52 23.83 46.32
#